data_AF-A0A0B7NN22-F1
#
_entry.id   AF-A0A0B7NN22-F1
#
_cell.length_a   1.000
_cell.length_b   1.000
_cell.length_c   1.000
_cell.angle_alpha   90.00
_cell.angle_beta   90.00
_cell.angle_gamma   90.00
#
_symmetry.space_group_name_H-M   'P 1'
#
loop_
_entity.id
_entity.type
_entity.pdbx_description
1 polymer ?
#
loop_
_entity_poly.entity_id
_entity_poly.type
_entity_poly.pdbx_seq_one_letter_code
_entity_poly.pdbx_strand_id
1 'polypeptide(L)'
;MQPNRNSYSSRDATMSVSLSSKVFNATNDKTIKKKRVRLTNEQKLKICQYHQANPNLKYEDLAKYVTEELKQDAPGESTIYKILGQHEELAVTPSESLKKSSSKEAKYPELEAKLLEFILDMEKDNIPINYLSIISRAETLTFTMARNFNQS
;
A
#
# COMPACT_ATOMS: atom_id res chain seq x y z
N MET A 1 -47.80 42.46 53.74
CA MET A 1 -48.31 41.28 53.00
C MET A 1 -47.18 40.27 52.85
N GLN A 2 -47.39 39.00 53.20
CA GLN A 2 -46.51 37.91 52.75
C GLN A 2 -47.26 37.06 51.71
N PRO A 3 -46.57 36.54 50.69
CA PRO A 3 -46.25 35.10 50.63
C PRO A 3 -44.78 34.88 50.22
N ASN A 4 -44.06 33.86 50.70
CA ASN A 4 -44.18 32.40 50.55
C ASN A 4 -43.51 31.82 49.27
N ARG A 5 -42.77 30.74 49.51
CA ARG A 5 -41.82 29.94 48.72
C ARG A 5 -42.27 29.59 47.30
N ASN A 6 -41.31 29.45 46.38
CA ASN A 6 -40.99 28.14 45.78
C ASN A 6 -39.74 28.19 44.87
N SER A 7 -38.89 27.18 45.05
CA SER A 7 -37.70 26.86 44.27
C SER A 7 -38.03 26.23 42.92
N TYR A 8 -37.36 26.67 41.85
CA TYR A 8 -37.26 26.03 40.53
C TYR A 8 -35.85 26.40 40.03
N SER A 9 -34.84 25.53 39.84
CA SER A 9 -34.70 24.24 39.16
C SER A 9 -34.95 24.29 37.65
N SER A 10 -33.90 24.62 36.88
CA SER A 10 -33.52 24.02 35.58
C SER A 10 -32.41 24.87 34.94
N ARG A 11 -31.16 24.36 34.92
CA ARG A 11 -30.56 23.50 33.86
C ARG A 11 -30.16 24.31 32.63
N ASP A 12 -28.84 24.40 32.46
CA ASP A 12 -28.10 24.97 31.34
C ASP A 12 -28.68 24.54 29.99
N ALA A 13 -28.95 25.54 29.15
CA ALA A 13 -29.30 25.35 27.76
C ALA A 13 -28.04 24.98 26.96
N THR A 14 -27.76 23.68 26.84
CA THR A 14 -26.85 23.21 25.78
C THR A 14 -27.65 23.11 24.47
N MET A 15 -27.31 24.00 23.53
CA MET A 15 -27.82 23.92 22.16
C MET A 15 -27.35 22.62 21.52
N SER A 16 -28.26 21.68 21.30
CA SER A 16 -27.99 20.48 20.51
C SER A 16 -28.22 20.80 19.03
N VAL A 17 -27.13 20.83 18.27
CA VAL A 17 -27.18 20.91 16.81
C VAL A 17 -27.57 19.53 16.30
N SER A 18 -28.79 19.41 15.78
CA SER A 18 -29.30 18.16 15.20
C SER A 18 -28.57 17.87 13.89
N LEU A 19 -27.48 17.11 13.98
CA LEU A 19 -26.86 16.46 12.83
C LEU A 19 -27.79 15.33 12.39
N SER A 20 -28.52 15.58 11.30
CA SER A 20 -29.30 14.58 10.58
C SER A 20 -28.40 13.38 10.25
N SER A 21 -28.51 12.32 11.05
CA SER A 21 -27.86 11.05 10.80
C SER A 21 -28.55 10.41 9.60
N LYS A 22 -27.92 10.53 8.43
CA LYS A 22 -28.23 9.67 7.29
C LYS A 22 -28.14 8.23 7.79
N VAL A 23 -29.31 7.59 7.89
CA VAL A 23 -29.46 6.18 8.19
C VAL A 23 -28.82 5.41 7.04
N PHE A 24 -27.55 5.06 7.18
CA PHE A 24 -26.92 4.04 6.34
C PHE A 24 -27.53 2.72 6.76
N ASN A 25 -28.60 2.31 6.08
CA ASN A 25 -29.06 0.93 6.11
C ASN A 25 -27.94 0.07 5.53
N ALA A 26 -27.08 -0.43 6.41
CA ALA A 26 -26.11 -1.46 6.08
C ALA A 26 -26.90 -2.76 5.83
N THR A 27 -27.35 -2.95 4.59
CA THR A 27 -27.68 -4.29 4.13
C THR A 27 -26.42 -5.13 4.27
N ASN A 28 -26.51 -6.12 5.15
CA ASN A 28 -25.42 -7.00 5.54
C ASN A 28 -25.17 -7.99 4.39
N ASP A 29 -24.79 -7.49 3.21
CA ASP A 29 -24.32 -8.29 2.11
C ASP A 29 -22.86 -8.63 2.40
N LYS A 30 -22.63 -9.88 2.82
CA LYS A 30 -21.29 -10.48 2.93
C LYS A 30 -20.73 -10.63 1.52
N THR A 31 -20.42 -9.52 0.87
CA THR A 31 -19.60 -9.51 -0.33
C THR A 31 -18.26 -10.14 0.07
N ILE A 32 -18.05 -11.37 -0.39
CA ILE A 32 -16.80 -12.11 -0.23
C ILE A 32 -15.74 -11.19 -0.82
N LYS A 33 -14.96 -10.51 0.05
CA LYS A 33 -13.92 -9.59 -0.39
C LYS A 33 -12.92 -10.40 -1.19
N LYS A 34 -12.95 -10.25 -2.51
CA LYS A 34 -12.00 -10.92 -3.41
C LYS A 34 -10.58 -10.59 -2.90
N LYS A 35 -9.80 -11.64 -2.62
CA LYS A 35 -8.43 -11.52 -2.14
C LYS A 35 -7.62 -10.71 -3.16
N ARG A 36 -6.88 -9.71 -2.69
CA ARG A 36 -6.07 -8.86 -3.57
C ARG A 36 -4.91 -9.69 -4.13
N VAL A 37 -4.94 -9.95 -5.43
CA VAL A 37 -3.85 -10.61 -6.15
C VAL A 37 -2.68 -9.65 -6.29
N ARG A 38 -1.48 -10.07 -5.87
CA ARG A 38 -0.24 -9.31 -6.07
C ARG A 38 0.56 -9.95 -7.19
N LEU A 39 0.52 -9.38 -8.39
CA LEU A 39 1.34 -9.84 -9.52
C LEU A 39 2.70 -9.10 -9.55
N THR A 40 3.77 -9.80 -9.88
CA THR A 40 5.09 -9.19 -10.17
C THR A 40 5.09 -8.54 -11.54
N ASN A 41 6.05 -7.64 -11.81
CA ASN A 41 6.15 -7.00 -13.12
C ASN A 41 6.51 -8.01 -14.22
N GLU A 42 7.31 -9.03 -13.94
CA GLU A 42 7.55 -10.17 -14.86
C GLU A 42 6.24 -10.87 -15.26
N GLN A 43 5.37 -11.16 -14.29
CA GLN A 43 4.09 -11.81 -14.54
C GLN A 43 3.16 -10.94 -15.39
N LYS A 44 3.12 -9.63 -15.11
CA LYS A 44 2.36 -8.67 -15.92
C LYS A 44 2.87 -8.62 -17.36
N LEU A 45 4.18 -8.64 -17.55
CA LEU A 45 4.79 -8.64 -18.88
C LEU A 45 4.45 -9.90 -19.67
N LYS A 46 4.42 -11.08 -19.03
CA LYS A 46 3.96 -12.32 -19.68
C LYS A 46 2.50 -12.25 -20.13
N ILE A 47 1.60 -11.69 -19.31
CA ILE A 47 0.18 -11.50 -19.67
C ILE A 47 0.07 -10.60 -20.91
N CYS A 48 0.85 -9.52 -20.91
CA CYS A 48 0.97 -8.58 -22.01
C CYS A 48 1.46 -9.25 -23.31
N GLN A 49 2.53 -10.03 -23.26
CA GLN A 49 3.03 -10.79 -24.40
C GLN A 49 2.02 -11.81 -24.93
N TYR A 50 1.32 -12.49 -24.03
CA TYR A 50 0.31 -13.48 -24.40
C TYR A 50 -0.91 -12.83 -25.08
N HIS A 51 -1.33 -11.65 -24.62
CA HIS A 51 -2.36 -10.85 -25.29
C HIS A 51 -1.90 -10.28 -26.64
N GLN A 52 -0.63 -9.89 -26.80
CA GLN A 52 -0.08 -9.48 -28.09
C GLN A 52 -0.05 -10.62 -29.11
N ALA A 53 0.30 -11.84 -28.66
CA ALA A 53 0.25 -13.04 -29.50
C ALA A 53 -1.19 -13.42 -29.89
N ASN A 54 -2.19 -13.02 -29.11
CA ASN A 54 -3.60 -13.38 -29.28
C ASN A 54 -4.54 -12.20 -28.95
N PRO A 55 -4.62 -11.16 -29.81
CA PRO A 55 -5.32 -9.91 -29.51
C PRO A 55 -6.85 -10.04 -29.41
N ASN A 56 -7.41 -11.17 -29.82
CA ASN A 56 -8.86 -11.44 -29.77
C ASN A 56 -9.29 -12.21 -28.50
N LEU A 57 -8.36 -12.50 -27.58
CA LEU A 57 -8.68 -13.19 -26.33
C LEU A 57 -9.55 -12.31 -25.42
N LYS A 58 -10.52 -12.94 -24.77
CA LYS A 58 -11.31 -12.28 -23.74
C LYS A 58 -10.48 -12.13 -22.46
N TYR A 59 -10.80 -11.11 -21.66
CA TYR A 59 -10.16 -10.89 -20.37
C TYR A 59 -10.35 -12.09 -19.42
N GLU A 60 -11.47 -12.80 -19.51
CA GLU A 60 -11.69 -14.05 -18.75
C GLU A 60 -10.65 -15.12 -19.07
N ASP A 61 -10.27 -15.25 -20.34
CA ASP A 61 -9.31 -16.26 -20.78
C ASP A 61 -7.88 -15.86 -20.40
N LEU A 62 -7.57 -14.55 -20.39
CA LEU A 62 -6.33 -14.06 -19.79
C LEU A 62 -6.28 -14.32 -18.27
N ALA A 63 -7.40 -14.23 -17.56
CA ALA A 63 -7.44 -14.57 -16.14
C ALA A 63 -7.15 -16.06 -15.91
N LYS A 64 -7.68 -16.94 -16.76
CA LYS A 64 -7.40 -18.39 -16.74
C LYS A 64 -5.93 -18.69 -17.02
N TYR A 65 -5.35 -18.04 -18.02
CA TYR A 65 -3.93 -18.14 -18.31
C TYR A 65 -3.06 -17.80 -17.08
N VAL A 66 -3.41 -16.75 -16.34
CA VAL A 66 -2.70 -16.38 -15.10
C VAL A 66 -2.84 -17.46 -14.02
N THR A 67 -4.01 -18.08 -13.89
CA THR A 67 -4.19 -19.17 -12.91
C THR A 67 -3.42 -20.43 -13.27
N GLU A 68 -3.39 -20.78 -14.56
CA GLU A 68 -2.82 -22.04 -15.04
C GLU A 68 -1.30 -21.96 -15.18
N GLU A 69 -0.80 -20.92 -15.85
CA GLU A 69 0.62 -20.79 -16.20
C GLU A 69 1.42 -20.11 -15.08
N LEU A 70 0.83 -19.12 -14.40
CA LEU A 70 1.52 -18.36 -13.35
C LEU A 70 1.21 -18.88 -11.94
N LYS A 71 0.36 -19.90 -11.80
CA LYS A 71 -0.07 -20.50 -10.53
C LYS A 71 -0.52 -19.45 -9.50
N GLN A 72 -1.13 -18.37 -9.97
CA GLN A 72 -1.56 -17.24 -9.16
C GLN A 72 -3.08 -17.15 -9.11
N ASP A 73 -3.64 -16.54 -8.07
CA ASP A 73 -5.08 -16.26 -7.99
C ASP A 73 -5.54 -15.44 -9.22
N ALA A 74 -6.73 -15.75 -9.77
CA ALA A 74 -7.26 -15.10 -10.96
C ALA A 74 -7.40 -13.59 -10.75
N PRO A 75 -6.72 -12.74 -11.54
CA PRO A 75 -6.93 -11.30 -11.48
C PRO A 75 -8.31 -10.94 -12.03
N GLY A 76 -8.94 -9.91 -11.47
CA GLY A 76 -10.18 -9.38 -12.03
C GLY A 76 -9.95 -8.69 -13.38
N GLU A 77 -10.99 -8.60 -14.20
CA GLU A 77 -10.93 -7.96 -15.53
C GLU A 77 -10.36 -6.53 -15.48
N SER A 78 -10.74 -5.74 -14.48
CA SER A 78 -10.21 -4.39 -14.26
C SER A 78 -8.70 -4.36 -13.97
N THR A 79 -8.16 -5.45 -13.41
CA THR A 79 -6.72 -5.60 -13.17
C THR A 79 -6.01 -5.94 -14.48
N ILE A 80 -6.59 -6.83 -15.29
CA ILE A 80 -6.06 -7.21 -16.61
C ILE A 80 -6.02 -5.99 -17.53
N TYR A 81 -7.11 -5.21 -17.60
CA TYR A 81 -7.15 -3.97 -18.37
C TYR A 81 -6.03 -3.00 -17.97
N LYS A 82 -5.81 -2.82 -16.65
CA LYS A 82 -4.72 -1.97 -16.15
C LYS A 82 -3.34 -2.50 -16.53
N ILE A 83 -3.15 -3.82 -16.48
CA ILE A 83 -1.88 -4.46 -16.86
C ILE A 83 -1.59 -4.21 -18.34
N LEU A 84 -2.60 -4.41 -19.20
CA LEU A 84 -2.48 -4.17 -20.64
C LEU A 84 -2.19 -2.70 -20.94
N GLY A 85 -2.81 -1.77 -20.21
CA GLY A 85 -2.54 -0.33 -20.34
C GLY A 85 -1.12 0.07 -19.89
N GLN A 86 -0.48 -0.70 -19.02
CA GLN A 86 0.90 -0.48 -18.56
C GLN A 86 1.95 -1.23 -19.39
N HIS A 87 1.55 -1.81 -20.53
CA HIS A 87 2.42 -2.60 -21.39
C HIS A 87 3.72 -1.89 -21.76
N GLU A 88 3.62 -0.64 -22.24
CA GLU A 88 4.77 0.12 -22.74
C GLU A 88 5.80 0.40 -21.64
N GLU A 89 5.33 0.78 -20.45
CA GLU A 89 6.18 1.00 -19.28
C GLU A 89 6.87 -0.30 -18.85
N LEU A 90 6.14 -1.43 -18.84
CA LEU A 90 6.69 -2.73 -18.46
C LEU A 90 7.72 -3.26 -19.47
N ALA A 91 7.54 -2.99 -20.76
CA ALA A 91 8.46 -3.42 -21.81
C ALA A 91 9.82 -2.70 -21.76
N VAL A 92 9.84 -1.46 -21.28
CA VAL A 92 11.06 -0.63 -21.15
C VAL A 92 11.78 -0.91 -19.84
N THR A 93 11.10 -1.43 -18.81
CA THR A 93 11.72 -1.65 -17.50
C THR A 93 12.80 -2.73 -17.52
N PRO A 94 14.01 -2.45 -16.98
CA PRO A 94 15.14 -3.39 -16.99
C PRO A 94 14.84 -4.64 -16.15
N SER A 95 15.35 -5.81 -16.58
CA SER A 95 14.96 -7.13 -16.06
C SER A 95 15.11 -7.29 -14.54
N GLU A 96 16.07 -6.62 -13.91
CA GLU A 96 16.25 -6.65 -12.45
C GLU A 96 15.09 -5.99 -11.67
N SER A 97 14.45 -4.98 -12.27
CA SER A 97 13.29 -4.30 -11.70
C SER A 97 11.98 -5.08 -11.89
N LEU A 98 11.97 -6.08 -12.79
CA LEU A 98 10.79 -6.89 -13.07
C LEU A 98 10.46 -7.88 -11.93
N LYS A 99 11.46 -8.31 -11.15
CA LYS A 99 11.28 -9.14 -9.94
C LYS A 99 10.48 -8.41 -8.86
N LYS A 100 10.45 -7.08 -8.89
CA LYS A 100 9.72 -6.25 -7.92
C LYS A 100 8.24 -6.18 -8.32
N SER A 101 7.35 -6.20 -7.33
CA SER A 101 5.91 -5.99 -7.55
C SER A 101 5.53 -4.51 -7.70
N SER A 102 6.44 -3.61 -7.30
CA SER A 102 6.26 -2.16 -7.33
C SER A 102 7.47 -1.49 -7.97
N SER A 103 7.23 -0.58 -8.90
CA SER A 103 8.24 0.31 -9.51
C SER A 103 8.53 1.55 -8.67
N LYS A 104 7.85 1.75 -7.54
CA LYS A 104 8.07 2.92 -6.67
C LYS A 104 9.51 2.95 -6.16
N GLU A 105 10.14 4.09 -6.35
CA GLU A 105 11.42 4.42 -5.74
C GLU A 105 11.29 4.46 -4.21
N ALA A 106 12.39 4.14 -3.53
CA ALA A 106 12.50 4.27 -2.08
C ALA A 106 12.22 5.72 -1.67
N LYS A 107 11.51 5.92 -0.55
CA LYS A 107 11.18 7.27 -0.08
C LYS A 107 12.44 8.04 0.35
N TYR A 108 13.43 7.32 0.86
CA TYR A 108 14.71 7.87 1.32
C TYR A 108 15.86 6.96 0.85
N PRO A 109 16.22 7.01 -0.44
CA PRO A 109 17.16 6.06 -1.03
C PRO A 109 18.53 6.09 -0.38
N GLU A 110 19.05 7.28 -0.05
CA GLU A 110 20.35 7.43 0.61
C GLU A 110 20.37 6.87 2.04
N LEU A 111 19.27 7.05 2.78
CA LEU A 111 19.15 6.53 4.15
C LEU A 111 19.06 5.01 4.12
N GLU A 112 18.23 4.46 3.22
CA GLU A 112 18.07 3.02 3.05
C GLU A 112 19.38 2.35 2.63
N ALA A 113 20.17 2.99 1.75
CA ALA A 113 21.49 2.48 1.36
C ALA A 113 22.46 2.35 2.55
N LYS A 114 22.60 3.40 3.36
CA LYS A 114 23.46 3.38 4.56
C LYS A 114 22.96 2.41 5.64
N LEU A 115 21.63 2.24 5.74
CA LEU A 115 21.04 1.28 6.66
C LEU A 115 21.28 -0.16 6.20
N LEU A 116 21.26 -0.38 4.88
CA LEU A 116 21.56 -1.68 4.28
C LEU A 116 23.04 -2.05 4.47
N GLU A 117 23.98 -1.12 4.30
CA GLU A 117 25.40 -1.32 4.63
C GLU A 117 25.57 -1.80 6.07
N PHE A 118 24.91 -1.12 7.02
CA PHE A 118 24.93 -1.52 8.43
C PHE A 118 24.37 -2.91 8.68
N ILE A 119 23.28 -3.28 8.00
CA ILE A 119 22.69 -4.63 8.11
C ILE A 119 23.69 -5.68 7.60
N LEU A 120 24.32 -5.44 6.45
CA LEU A 120 25.31 -6.35 5.87
C LEU A 120 26.55 -6.51 6.78
N ASP A 121 27.01 -5.43 7.40
CA ASP A 121 28.12 -5.49 8.37
C ASP A 121 27.75 -6.34 9.59
N MET A 122 26.54 -6.16 10.13
CA MET A 122 26.06 -6.97 11.25
C MET A 122 25.87 -8.45 10.90
N GLU A 123 25.39 -8.74 9.69
CA GLU A 123 25.27 -10.12 9.20
C GLU A 123 26.65 -10.78 9.06
N LYS A 124 27.65 -10.04 8.55
CA LYS A 124 29.03 -10.51 8.46
C LYS A 124 29.62 -10.83 9.82
N ASP A 125 29.33 -10.00 10.82
CA ASP A 125 29.78 -10.18 12.20
C ASP A 125 28.92 -11.19 12.99
N ASN A 126 27.92 -11.82 12.35
CA ASN A 126 26.95 -12.73 12.95
C ASN A 126 26.22 -12.14 14.18
N ILE A 127 26.00 -10.83 14.19
CA ILE A 127 25.27 -10.15 15.26
C ILE A 127 23.78 -10.15 14.92
N PRO A 128 22.91 -10.65 15.80
CA PRO A 128 21.47 -10.66 15.56
C PRO A 128 20.93 -9.22 15.50
N ILE A 129 20.22 -8.92 14.41
CA ILE A 129 19.63 -7.60 14.18
C ILE A 129 18.23 -7.57 14.77
N ASN A 130 17.96 -6.58 15.62
CA ASN A 130 16.64 -6.33 16.20
C ASN A 130 16.04 -5.03 15.63
N TYR A 131 14.71 -4.92 15.62
CA TYR A 131 14.00 -3.72 15.18
C TYR A 131 14.51 -2.44 15.88
N LEU A 132 14.82 -2.52 17.19
CA LEU A 132 15.36 -1.40 17.96
C LEU A 132 16.73 -0.93 17.46
N SER A 133 17.61 -1.87 17.10
CA SER A 133 18.95 -1.54 16.58
C SER A 133 18.86 -0.83 15.22
N ILE A 134 17.90 -1.23 14.38
CA ILE A 134 17.63 -0.59 13.09
C ILE A 134 17.12 0.84 13.29
N ILE A 135 16.15 1.04 14.20
CA ILE A 135 15.58 2.37 14.49
C ILE A 135 16.66 3.30 15.03
N SER A 136 17.40 2.87 16.06
CA SER A 136 18.46 3.69 16.67
C SER A 136 19.53 4.07 15.65
N ARG A 137 19.91 3.14 14.77
CA ARG A 137 20.87 3.43 13.69
C ARG A 137 20.29 4.42 12.68
N ALA A 138 19.03 4.24 12.27
CA ALA A 138 18.36 5.14 11.34
C ALA A 138 18.26 6.57 11.89
N GLU A 139 17.91 6.74 13.16
CA GLU A 139 17.88 8.05 13.84
C GLU A 139 19.26 8.72 13.85
N THR A 140 20.31 7.95 14.12
CA THR A 140 21.69 8.47 14.10
C THR A 140 22.10 8.92 12.70
N LEU A 141 21.73 8.12 11.69
CA LEU A 141 22.02 8.43 10.28
C LEU A 141 21.26 9.67 9.81
N THR A 142 19.98 9.81 10.13
CA THR A 142 19.19 10.99 9.77
C THR A 142 19.71 12.25 10.43
N PHE A 143 20.09 12.19 11.71
CA PHE A 143 20.71 13.31 12.40
C PHE A 143 22.05 13.73 11.75
N THR A 144 22.87 12.75 11.39
CA THR A 144 24.17 12.99 10.73
C THR A 144 23.98 13.62 9.34
N MET A 145 23.03 13.10 8.56
CA MET A 145 22.70 13.64 7.23
C MET A 145 22.14 15.06 7.31
N ALA A 146 21.25 15.34 8.27
CA ALA A 146 20.70 16.67 8.51
C ALA A 146 21.79 17.68 8.91
N ARG A 147 22.78 17.25 9.70
CA ARG A 147 23.91 18.12 10.08
C ARG A 147 24.79 18.48 8.88
N ASN A 148 25.07 17.53 8.01
CA ASN A 148 25.90 17.75 6.82
C ASN A 148 25.22 18.69 5.81
N PHE A 149 23.89 18.66 5.72
CA PHE A 149 23.12 19.55 4.85
C PHE A 149 23.19 21.03 5.29
N ASN A 150 23.34 21.30 6.59
CA ASN A 150 23.41 22.67 7.13
C ASN A 150 24.81 23.31 7.06
N GLN A 151 25.80 22.61 6.49
CA GLN A 151 27.18 23.09 6.37
C GLN A 151 27.61 23.31 4.90
N SER A 152 26.74 23.03 3.93
CA SER A 152 26.94 23.31 2.50
C SER A 152 26.14 24.54 2.09
#